data_AF-A0A8S3XXA1-F1
#
_entry.id   AF-A0A8S3XXA1-F1
#
_cell.length_a   1.000
_cell.length_b   1.000
_cell.length_c   1.000
_cell.angle_alpha   90.00
_cell.angle_beta   90.00
_cell.angle_gamma   90.00
#
_symmetry.space_group_name_H-M   'P 1'
#
loop_
_entity.id
_entity.type
_entity.pdbx_description
1 polymer ?
#
loop_
_entity_poly.entity_id
_entity_poly.type
_entity_poly.pdbx_seq_one_letter_code
_entity_poly.pdbx_strand_id
1 'polypeptide(L)'
;MPHMWLFIITYLLRQGVSKASQCTSQGRFPNQFNECRGFTMCISGAAGYMEYNLTCSESFIFSHIENLCTNVTSYKCFPDYNCTEVGNFEADSTENCRAFISCVEGISGMVKPRWIECPQGTLFNITEKSCVNETLHKCNKLDKSSSDPTVLKYMPNFSGNFSVNKAATTNLNIIVLFSISIMFNVIK
;
A
#
# COMPACT_ATOMS: atom_id res chain seq x y z
N MET A 1 -39.92 -29.56 -44.25
CA MET A 1 -38.67 -29.47 -43.47
C MET A 1 -37.92 -28.14 -43.69
N PRO A 2 -38.42 -26.95 -43.25
CA PRO A 2 -37.61 -25.73 -43.21
C PRO A 2 -37.38 -25.17 -41.79
N HIS A 3 -38.09 -25.69 -40.76
CA HIS A 3 -38.00 -25.15 -39.39
C HIS A 3 -36.72 -25.52 -38.63
N MET A 4 -35.98 -26.54 -39.07
CA MET A 4 -34.79 -27.03 -38.35
C MET A 4 -33.57 -26.10 -38.53
N TRP A 5 -33.53 -25.31 -39.60
CA TRP A 5 -32.43 -24.37 -39.86
C TRP A 5 -32.57 -23.04 -39.10
N LEU A 6 -33.81 -22.63 -38.77
CA LEU A 6 -34.06 -21.42 -37.97
C LEU A 6 -33.58 -21.57 -36.52
N PHE A 7 -33.70 -22.77 -35.94
CA PHE A 7 -33.20 -23.04 -34.58
C PHE A 7 -31.67 -22.96 -34.49
N ILE A 8 -30.94 -23.36 -35.54
CA ILE A 8 -29.48 -23.29 -35.59
C ILE A 8 -29.00 -21.84 -35.63
N ILE A 9 -29.65 -20.96 -36.40
CA ILE A 9 -29.31 -19.52 -36.46
C ILE A 9 -29.56 -18.83 -35.11
N THR A 10 -30.65 -19.16 -34.41
CA THR A 10 -30.90 -18.63 -33.05
C THR A 10 -29.93 -19.17 -32.01
N TYR A 11 -29.36 -20.36 -32.20
CA TYR A 11 -28.37 -20.95 -31.30
C TYR A 11 -26.97 -20.35 -31.52
N LEU A 12 -26.62 -20.01 -32.76
CA LEU A 12 -25.34 -19.38 -33.10
C LEU A 12 -25.24 -17.90 -32.67
N LEU A 13 -26.36 -17.19 -32.57
CA LEU A 13 -26.41 -15.80 -32.06
C LEU A 13 -26.44 -15.71 -30.52
N ARG A 14 -26.50 -16.84 -29.82
CA ARG A 14 -26.58 -16.89 -28.35
C ARG A 14 -25.23 -17.01 -27.65
N GLN A 15 -24.12 -16.95 -28.39
CA GLN A 15 -22.79 -16.92 -27.79
C GLN A 15 -22.63 -15.59 -27.05
N GLY A 16 -22.78 -15.70 -25.73
CA GLY A 16 -22.96 -14.59 -24.83
C GLY A 16 -21.80 -13.60 -24.91
N VAL A 17 -22.16 -12.36 -25.23
CA VAL A 17 -21.39 -11.21 -24.74
C VAL A 17 -21.28 -11.41 -23.24
N SER A 18 -20.07 -11.60 -22.71
CA SER A 18 -19.82 -11.61 -21.27
C SER A 18 -20.21 -10.24 -20.74
N LYS A 19 -21.45 -10.12 -20.25
CA LYS A 19 -21.96 -8.90 -19.67
C LYS A 19 -21.09 -8.57 -18.47
N ALA A 20 -20.42 -7.42 -18.48
CA ALA A 20 -19.75 -6.93 -17.29
C ALA A 20 -20.82 -6.77 -16.19
N SER A 21 -20.68 -7.53 -15.10
CA SER A 21 -21.63 -7.47 -13.99
C SER A 21 -21.33 -6.31 -13.05
N GLN A 22 -20.10 -5.80 -13.05
CA GLN A 22 -19.62 -4.79 -12.11
C GLN A 22 -19.41 -3.41 -12.75
N CYS A 23 -19.16 -3.35 -14.07
CA CYS A 23 -19.03 -2.08 -14.77
C CYS A 23 -20.38 -1.36 -14.85
N THR A 24 -20.49 -0.20 -14.18
CA THR A 24 -21.63 0.71 -14.24
C THR A 24 -21.37 1.90 -15.17
N SER A 25 -20.10 2.21 -15.42
CA SER A 25 -19.64 3.30 -16.28
C SER A 25 -18.35 2.91 -17.03
N GLN A 26 -18.10 3.58 -18.15
CA GLN A 26 -16.84 3.45 -18.88
C GLN A 26 -15.72 4.12 -18.09
N GLY A 27 -14.57 3.44 -17.94
CA GLY A 27 -13.46 3.97 -17.16
C GLY A 27 -12.43 2.92 -16.77
N ARG A 28 -11.49 3.32 -15.92
CA ARG A 28 -10.51 2.44 -15.29
C ARG A 28 -10.68 2.54 -13.79
N PHE A 29 -10.87 1.40 -13.14
CA PHE A 29 -11.18 1.35 -11.72
C PHE A 29 -10.15 0.47 -11.03
N PRO A 30 -9.64 0.86 -9.85
CA PRO A 30 -8.83 -0.02 -9.04
C PRO A 30 -9.56 -1.34 -8.78
N ASN A 31 -8.82 -2.44 -8.67
CA ASN A 31 -9.37 -3.69 -8.17
C ASN A 31 -8.53 -4.22 -7.00
N GLN A 32 -8.97 -5.34 -6.42
CA GLN A 32 -8.37 -5.90 -5.21
C GLN A 32 -7.14 -6.79 -5.51
N PHE A 33 -6.81 -7.00 -6.78
CA PHE A 33 -5.76 -7.92 -7.19
C PHE A 33 -4.38 -7.28 -7.17
N ASN A 34 -3.36 -8.10 -6.95
CA ASN A 34 -1.95 -7.75 -7.15
C ASN A 34 -1.50 -6.48 -6.39
N GLU A 35 -1.85 -6.35 -5.11
CA GLU A 35 -1.30 -5.30 -4.21
C GLU A 35 -1.32 -3.88 -4.81
N CYS A 36 -2.53 -3.37 -5.09
CA CYS A 36 -2.77 -2.06 -5.73
C CYS A 36 -2.32 -1.92 -7.21
N ARG A 37 -1.67 -2.92 -7.80
CA ARG A 37 -1.26 -2.91 -9.22
C ARG A 37 -2.41 -3.27 -10.16
N GLY A 38 -3.39 -4.03 -9.68
CA GLY A 38 -4.53 -4.46 -10.45
C GLY A 38 -5.54 -3.33 -10.68
N PHE A 39 -6.05 -3.26 -11.90
CA PHE A 39 -7.16 -2.39 -12.27
C PHE A 39 -8.05 -3.04 -13.32
N THR A 40 -9.28 -2.58 -13.39
CA THR A 40 -10.30 -3.10 -14.29
C THR A 40 -10.69 -1.99 -15.25
N MET A 41 -10.59 -2.27 -16.54
CA MET A 41 -11.00 -1.36 -17.59
C MET A 41 -12.39 -1.74 -18.09
N CYS A 42 -13.32 -0.81 -17.95
CA CYS A 42 -14.70 -0.92 -18.43
C CYS A 42 -14.84 -0.15 -19.74
N ILE A 43 -15.26 -0.83 -20.81
CA ILE A 43 -15.45 -0.25 -22.15
C ILE A 43 -16.88 -0.48 -22.60
N SER A 44 -17.50 0.52 -23.22
CA SER A 44 -18.83 0.38 -23.83
C SER A 44 -18.79 -0.59 -25.02
N GLY A 45 -19.62 -1.63 -24.99
CA GLY A 45 -19.82 -2.60 -26.05
C GLY A 45 -21.25 -2.59 -26.60
N ALA A 46 -21.53 -3.44 -27.58
CA ALA A 46 -22.82 -3.46 -28.28
C ALA A 46 -24.02 -3.83 -27.39
N ALA A 47 -23.81 -4.52 -26.27
CA ALA A 47 -24.86 -5.02 -25.38
C ALA A 47 -24.67 -4.63 -23.89
N GLY A 48 -23.93 -3.55 -23.63
CA GLY A 48 -23.59 -3.09 -22.27
C GLY A 48 -22.09 -2.83 -22.14
N TYR A 49 -21.52 -3.03 -20.94
CA TYR A 49 -20.08 -2.87 -20.74
C TYR A 49 -19.33 -4.20 -20.92
N MET A 50 -18.10 -4.09 -21.42
CA MET A 50 -17.07 -5.13 -21.45
C MET A 50 -16.05 -4.82 -20.36
N GLU A 51 -15.60 -5.86 -19.67
CA GLU A 51 -14.67 -5.76 -18.55
C GLU A 51 -13.33 -6.42 -18.90
N TYR A 52 -12.23 -5.74 -18.60
CA TYR A 52 -10.88 -6.27 -18.75
C TYR A 52 -10.10 -6.08 -17.45
N ASN A 53 -9.74 -7.18 -16.80
CA ASN A 53 -8.87 -7.17 -15.63
C ASN A 53 -7.41 -7.12 -16.09
N LEU A 54 -6.74 -6.04 -15.73
CA LEU A 54 -5.37 -5.72 -16.13
C LEU A 54 -4.51 -5.53 -14.87
N THR A 55 -3.20 -5.64 -15.04
CA THR A 55 -2.24 -5.40 -13.98
C THR A 55 -1.12 -4.55 -14.53
N CYS A 56 -0.72 -3.52 -13.79
CA CYS A 56 0.44 -2.70 -14.13
C CYS A 56 1.71 -3.56 -14.22
N SER A 57 2.70 -3.13 -15.00
CA SER A 57 4.03 -3.77 -15.03
C SER A 57 4.67 -3.86 -13.64
N GLU A 58 5.70 -4.70 -13.50
CA GLU A 58 6.43 -4.83 -12.24
C GLU A 58 6.92 -3.45 -11.74
N SER A 59 6.84 -3.25 -10.42
CA SER A 59 7.15 -1.98 -9.74
C SER A 59 6.21 -0.79 -10.04
N PHE A 60 5.17 -0.93 -10.87
CA PHE A 60 4.18 0.12 -11.08
C PHE A 60 2.87 -0.18 -10.35
N ILE A 61 2.28 0.86 -9.77
CA ILE A 61 1.01 0.81 -9.03
C ILE A 61 -0.04 1.60 -9.82
N PHE A 62 -1.29 1.13 -9.82
CA PHE A 62 -2.36 1.87 -10.47
C PHE A 62 -2.79 3.08 -9.62
N SER A 63 -2.62 4.29 -10.18
CA SER A 63 -3.10 5.54 -9.61
C SER A 63 -4.56 5.78 -9.98
N HIS A 64 -5.43 5.81 -8.97
CA HIS A 64 -6.84 6.13 -9.17
C HIS A 64 -7.09 7.63 -9.45
N ILE A 65 -6.11 8.49 -9.10
CA ILE A 65 -6.15 9.93 -9.37
C ILE A 65 -5.84 10.20 -10.84
N GLU A 66 -4.77 9.58 -11.34
CA GLU A 66 -4.27 9.81 -12.70
C GLU A 66 -4.85 8.81 -13.72
N ASN A 67 -5.54 7.77 -13.26
CA ASN A 67 -6.07 6.66 -14.08
C ASN A 67 -5.00 5.92 -14.92
N LEU A 68 -3.77 5.87 -14.41
CA LEU A 68 -2.61 5.27 -15.06
C LEU A 68 -1.69 4.56 -14.06
N CYS A 69 -0.79 3.73 -14.59
CA CYS A 69 0.24 3.05 -13.81
C CYS A 69 1.40 4.00 -13.52
N THR A 70 1.73 4.21 -12.25
CA THR A 70 2.78 5.11 -11.79
C THR A 70 3.77 4.41 -10.86
N ASN A 71 4.99 4.91 -10.80
CA ASN A 71 6.05 4.46 -9.88
C ASN A 71 6.71 5.68 -9.21
N VAL A 72 5.92 6.74 -8.99
CA VAL A 72 6.39 7.93 -8.26
C VAL A 72 6.38 7.64 -6.76
N THR A 73 7.33 8.24 -6.04
CA THR A 73 7.46 8.02 -4.58
C THR A 73 6.38 8.70 -3.76
N SER A 74 5.70 9.69 -4.34
CA SER A 74 4.59 10.45 -3.74
C SER A 74 3.26 9.70 -3.72
N TYR A 75 3.18 8.52 -4.33
CA TYR A 75 1.97 7.69 -4.37
C TYR A 75 2.35 6.21 -4.24
N LYS A 76 1.94 5.55 -3.16
CA LYS A 76 2.35 4.18 -2.83
C LYS A 76 1.18 3.35 -2.33
N CYS A 77 1.20 2.04 -2.58
CA CYS A 77 0.27 1.12 -1.93
C CYS A 77 0.59 1.07 -0.44
N PHE A 78 -0.44 1.03 0.40
CA PHE A 78 -0.28 1.01 1.86
C PHE A 78 -1.20 -0.07 2.47
N PRO A 79 -0.90 -1.36 2.23
CA PRO A 79 -1.85 -2.46 2.47
C PRO A 79 -2.15 -2.76 3.93
N ASP A 80 -1.32 -2.24 4.84
CA ASP A 80 -1.38 -2.47 6.29
C ASP A 80 -2.41 -1.57 6.99
N TYR A 81 -2.88 -0.51 6.32
CA TYR A 81 -3.94 0.34 6.87
C TYR A 81 -5.32 -0.28 6.61
N ASN A 82 -6.16 -0.29 7.65
CA ASN A 82 -7.49 -0.85 7.58
C ASN A 82 -8.54 0.23 7.27
N CYS A 83 -9.05 0.22 6.05
CA CYS A 83 -10.13 1.12 5.63
C CYS A 83 -11.49 0.59 6.11
N THR A 84 -12.21 1.38 6.90
CA THR A 84 -13.60 1.11 7.28
C THR A 84 -14.61 1.83 6.39
N GLU A 85 -14.20 2.93 5.77
CA GLU A 85 -15.00 3.75 4.88
C GLU A 85 -14.13 4.42 3.81
N VAL A 86 -14.78 4.91 2.76
CA VAL A 86 -14.11 5.65 1.67
C VAL A 86 -13.78 7.07 2.14
N GLY A 87 -12.57 7.53 1.88
CA GLY A 87 -12.13 8.87 2.26
C GLY A 87 -10.63 9.00 2.43
N ASN A 88 -10.20 10.18 2.88
CA ASN A 88 -8.81 10.47 3.17
C ASN A 88 -8.60 10.58 4.69
N PHE A 89 -7.56 9.94 5.20
CA PHE A 89 -7.27 9.80 6.62
C PHE A 89 -5.85 10.21 6.94
N GLU A 90 -5.63 10.55 8.20
CA GLU A 90 -4.31 10.91 8.69
C GLU A 90 -3.34 9.74 8.52
N ALA A 91 -2.17 10.00 7.91
CA ALA A 91 -1.08 9.04 7.92
C ALA A 91 -0.40 9.12 9.30
N ASP A 92 -0.70 8.15 10.18
CA ASP A 92 -0.27 8.14 11.59
C ASP A 92 1.26 8.34 11.78
N SER A 93 2.08 8.04 10.77
CA SER A 93 3.54 8.06 10.83
C SER A 93 4.25 9.31 10.29
N THR A 94 3.55 10.30 9.72
CA THR A 94 4.23 11.53 9.27
C THR A 94 4.16 12.60 10.35
N GLU A 95 5.31 12.98 10.92
CA GLU A 95 5.44 14.09 11.90
C GLU A 95 5.06 15.44 11.29
N ASN A 96 4.98 15.53 9.96
CA ASN A 96 4.85 16.77 9.22
C ASN A 96 3.51 16.95 8.50
N CYS A 97 2.53 16.04 8.67
CA CYS A 97 1.24 16.07 7.98
C CYS A 97 1.36 16.20 6.44
N ARG A 98 2.49 15.81 5.84
CA ARG A 98 2.73 15.96 4.39
C ARG A 98 2.11 14.83 3.56
N ALA A 99 1.41 13.90 4.20
CA ALA A 99 0.76 12.81 3.50
C ALA A 99 -0.48 12.33 4.22
N PHE A 100 -1.29 11.59 3.48
CA PHE A 100 -2.53 11.01 3.95
C PHE A 100 -2.72 9.60 3.39
N ILE A 101 -3.59 8.84 4.05
CA ILE A 101 -4.06 7.55 3.58
C ILE A 101 -5.39 7.73 2.85
N SER A 102 -5.47 7.35 1.59
CA SER A 102 -6.68 7.37 0.78
C SER A 102 -7.28 5.97 0.68
N CYS A 103 -8.45 5.80 1.29
CA CYS A 103 -9.30 4.63 1.15
C CYS A 103 -10.26 4.87 -0.01
N VAL A 104 -10.18 4.03 -1.04
CA VAL A 104 -10.95 4.23 -2.27
C VAL A 104 -11.78 3.01 -2.61
N GLU A 105 -12.92 3.27 -3.24
CA GLU A 105 -13.75 2.24 -3.84
C GLU A 105 -13.19 1.87 -5.22
N GLY A 106 -13.06 0.56 -5.44
CA GLY A 106 -12.73 -0.01 -6.74
C GLY A 106 -13.96 -0.64 -7.40
N ILE A 107 -13.72 -1.44 -8.44
CA ILE A 107 -14.78 -2.07 -9.23
C ILE A 107 -15.65 -3.06 -8.43
N SER A 108 -15.10 -3.67 -7.37
CA SER A 108 -15.77 -4.68 -6.54
C SER A 108 -15.88 -4.23 -5.07
N GLY A 109 -15.96 -2.93 -4.82
CA GLY A 109 -15.95 -2.33 -3.47
C GLY A 109 -14.56 -1.84 -3.06
N MET A 110 -14.36 -1.58 -1.75
CA MET A 110 -13.12 -1.00 -1.23
C MET A 110 -11.88 -1.83 -1.61
N VAL A 111 -10.83 -1.12 -2.02
CA VAL A 111 -9.53 -1.71 -2.35
C VAL A 111 -8.48 -1.31 -1.32
N LYS A 112 -7.27 -1.88 -1.46
CA LYS A 112 -6.15 -1.55 -0.57
C LYS A 112 -5.90 -0.02 -0.51
N PRO A 113 -5.42 0.53 0.61
CA PRO A 113 -5.23 1.97 0.75
C PRO A 113 -4.07 2.55 -0.07
N ARG A 114 -4.27 3.81 -0.47
CA ARG A 114 -3.35 4.83 -0.99
C ARG A 114 -2.48 5.54 0.04
N TRP A 115 -1.16 5.44 0.13
CA TRP A 115 -0.38 6.52 0.77
C TRP A 115 -0.07 7.59 -0.28
N ILE A 116 -0.42 8.84 0.00
CA ILE A 116 -0.32 9.95 -0.96
C ILE A 116 0.32 11.16 -0.29
N GLU A 117 1.40 11.66 -0.88
CA GLU A 117 2.04 12.89 -0.48
C GLU A 117 1.23 14.10 -0.98
N CYS A 118 1.03 15.07 -0.10
CA CYS A 118 0.41 16.34 -0.45
C CYS A 118 1.31 17.11 -1.44
N PRO A 119 0.72 17.85 -2.39
CA PRO A 119 1.46 18.77 -3.24
C PRO A 119 2.34 19.75 -2.43
N GLN A 120 3.40 20.26 -3.04
CA GLN A 120 4.29 21.22 -2.39
C GLN A 120 3.51 22.46 -1.90
N GLY A 121 3.87 22.96 -0.71
CA GLY A 121 3.20 24.09 -0.06
C GLY A 121 1.85 23.75 0.57
N THR A 122 1.46 22.47 0.64
CA THR A 122 0.22 22.02 1.26
C THR A 122 0.45 20.98 2.34
N LEU A 123 -0.46 20.92 3.32
CA LEU A 123 -0.48 19.99 4.43
C LEU A 123 -1.86 19.35 4.54
N PHE A 124 -1.90 18.08 4.94
CA PHE A 124 -3.16 17.38 5.14
C PHE A 124 -3.89 17.94 6.35
N ASN A 125 -5.14 18.39 6.14
CA ASN A 125 -6.05 18.84 7.17
C ASN A 125 -7.09 17.74 7.44
N ILE A 126 -7.09 17.21 8.66
CA ILE A 126 -7.98 16.11 9.08
C ILE A 126 -9.46 16.50 9.06
N THR A 127 -9.78 17.77 9.32
CA THR A 127 -11.15 18.29 9.33
C THR A 127 -11.70 18.41 7.90
N GLU A 128 -10.87 18.91 6.98
CA GLU A 128 -11.25 19.04 5.56
C GLU A 128 -11.06 17.77 4.75
N LYS A 129 -10.34 16.77 5.30
CA LYS A 129 -10.01 15.49 4.65
C LYS A 129 -9.28 15.71 3.32
N SER A 130 -8.47 16.76 3.22
CA SER A 130 -7.78 17.20 2.02
C SER A 130 -6.46 17.91 2.34
N CYS A 131 -5.60 18.08 1.33
CA CYS A 131 -4.42 18.91 1.44
C CYS A 131 -4.80 20.39 1.27
N VAL A 132 -4.43 21.21 2.24
CA VAL A 132 -4.72 22.65 2.28
C VAL A 132 -3.42 23.45 2.37
N ASN A 133 -3.46 24.73 2.07
CA ASN A 133 -2.26 25.56 2.09
C ASN A 133 -1.63 25.63 3.49
N GLU A 134 -0.31 25.43 3.58
CA GLU A 134 0.44 25.42 4.84
C GLU A 134 0.48 26.79 5.56
N THR A 135 0.14 27.88 4.86
CA THR A 135 -0.05 29.21 5.46
C THR A 135 -1.38 29.35 6.21
N LEU A 136 -2.37 28.54 5.86
CA LEU A 136 -3.72 28.56 6.45
C LEU A 136 -3.90 27.47 7.53
N HIS A 137 -3.15 26.37 7.43
CA HIS A 137 -3.21 25.25 8.35
C HIS A 137 -1.81 24.85 8.81
N LYS A 138 -1.63 24.76 10.13
CA LYS A 138 -0.39 24.25 10.74
C LYS A 138 -0.60 22.83 11.22
N CYS A 139 0.36 21.96 10.89
CA CYS A 139 0.40 20.59 11.42
C CYS A 139 0.66 20.64 12.93
N ASN A 140 -0.32 20.21 13.73
CA ASN A 140 -0.23 20.20 15.19
C ASN A 140 -0.10 18.76 15.72
N LYS A 141 0.78 17.94 15.13
CA LYS A 141 1.20 16.68 15.75
C LYS A 141 2.29 16.98 16.78
N LEU A 142 1.88 17.47 17.94
CA LEU A 142 2.71 17.45 19.15
C LEU A 142 2.33 16.17 19.92
N ASP A 143 3.23 15.19 19.90
CA ASP A 143 3.31 14.02 20.76
C ASP A 143 2.00 13.31 21.13
N LYS A 144 1.45 12.52 20.19
CA LYS A 144 0.70 11.30 20.57
C LYS A 144 1.65 10.16 20.99
N SER A 145 2.68 10.47 21.77
CA SER A 145 3.48 9.49 22.52
C SER A 145 3.39 9.68 24.05
N SER A 146 2.60 10.62 24.56
CA SER A 146 2.45 10.81 26.01
C SER A 146 1.03 11.17 26.43
N SER A 147 0.05 10.34 26.10
CA SER A 147 -1.18 10.29 26.90
C SER A 147 -1.00 9.33 28.07
N ASP A 148 -0.09 9.66 28.99
CA ASP A 148 -0.19 9.22 30.39
C ASP A 148 -0.07 10.47 31.28
N PRO A 149 -1.16 10.94 31.92
CA PRO A 149 -1.14 12.12 32.79
C PRO A 149 -0.31 11.96 34.08
N THR A 150 0.41 10.86 34.29
CA THR A 150 0.95 10.51 35.60
C THR A 150 2.39 10.98 35.86
N VAL A 151 3.15 11.44 34.87
CA VAL A 151 4.61 11.67 35.06
C VAL A 151 4.99 13.07 35.59
N LEU A 152 4.11 14.07 35.60
CA LEU A 152 4.52 15.42 36.06
C LEU A 152 4.48 15.66 37.58
N LYS A 153 4.56 14.61 38.42
CA LYS A 153 4.62 14.78 39.89
C LYS A 153 5.86 14.20 40.58
N TYR A 154 6.77 13.54 39.86
CA TYR A 154 8.01 13.05 40.47
C TYR A 154 9.21 13.32 39.55
N MET A 155 9.84 14.47 39.70
CA MET A 155 11.27 14.61 39.39
C MET A 155 12.06 14.20 40.64
N PRO A 156 12.72 13.03 40.69
CA PRO A 156 13.88 12.88 41.56
C PRO A 156 15.09 13.50 40.85
N ASN A 157 15.80 14.38 41.55
CA ASN A 157 17.08 14.94 41.10
C ASN A 157 18.05 13.79 40.79
N PHE A 158 18.34 13.57 39.52
CA PHE A 158 19.32 12.57 39.12
C PHE A 158 20.67 13.24 38.82
N SER A 159 21.49 13.38 39.86
CA SER A 159 22.92 13.65 39.71
C SER A 159 23.65 12.34 39.42
N GLY A 160 23.72 11.95 38.15
CA GLY A 160 24.51 10.82 37.69
C GLY A 160 25.78 11.31 37.00
N ASN A 161 26.95 10.93 37.53
CA ASN A 161 28.23 11.15 36.87
C ASN A 161 28.45 10.02 35.85
N PHE A 162 28.46 10.34 34.55
CA PHE A 162 28.58 9.33 33.50
C PHE A 162 30.05 9.05 33.19
N SER A 163 30.55 7.90 33.63
CA SER A 163 31.89 7.40 33.27
C SER A 163 31.83 6.65 31.94
N VAL A 164 32.43 7.23 30.89
CA VAL A 164 32.60 6.60 29.58
C VAL A 164 33.70 5.54 29.67
N ASN A 165 33.33 4.27 29.77
CA ASN A 165 34.31 3.17 29.74
C ASN A 165 34.55 2.70 28.29
N LYS A 166 35.80 2.92 27.88
CA LYS A 166 36.59 2.47 26.71
C LYS A 166 36.02 1.46 25.70
N ALA A 167 36.35 1.75 24.44
CA ALA A 167 36.17 0.97 23.23
C ALA A 167 36.64 -0.49 23.33
N ALA A 168 35.84 -1.39 22.75
CA ALA A 168 36.16 -2.80 22.57
C ALA A 168 37.13 -2.98 21.37
N THR A 169 38.39 -3.29 21.68
CA THR A 169 39.38 -3.78 20.73
C THR A 169 39.32 -5.31 20.68
N THR A 170 38.88 -5.87 19.57
CA THR A 170 38.90 -7.32 19.32
C THR A 170 40.32 -7.78 18.96
N ASN A 171 40.94 -8.59 19.82
CA ASN A 171 42.20 -9.28 19.55
C ASN A 171 41.91 -10.71 19.04
N LEU A 172 42.42 -11.03 17.85
CA LEU A 172 42.31 -12.33 17.19
C LEU A 172 43.60 -13.12 17.49
N ASN A 173 43.55 -14.08 18.43
CA ASN A 173 44.71 -14.92 18.76
C ASN A 173 44.68 -16.25 17.98
N ILE A 174 45.71 -16.42 17.15
CA ILE A 174 46.03 -17.61 16.37
C ILE A 174 46.60 -18.68 17.32
N ILE A 175 45.95 -19.84 17.42
CA ILE A 175 46.53 -21.03 18.06
C ILE A 175 46.89 -22.04 16.97
N VAL A 176 48.19 -22.16 16.71
CA VAL A 176 48.80 -23.19 15.89
C VAL A 176 49.01 -24.43 16.75
N LEU A 177 48.43 -25.57 16.37
CA LEU A 177 48.81 -26.88 16.92
C LEU A 177 49.09 -27.86 15.77
N PHE A 178 50.38 -27.98 15.44
CA PHE A 178 51.01 -29.21 14.94
C PHE A 178 50.95 -30.26 16.08
N SER A 179 50.81 -31.58 15.94
CA SER A 179 50.76 -32.53 14.83
C SER A 179 50.67 -33.96 15.43
N ILE A 180 50.42 -34.96 14.57
CA ILE A 180 50.77 -36.40 14.69
C ILE A 180 49.65 -37.36 15.17
N SER A 181 49.08 -38.05 14.15
CA SER A 181 48.91 -39.52 13.96
C SER A 181 48.34 -40.34 15.14
N ILE A 182 47.39 -41.28 14.97
CA ILE A 182 47.55 -42.61 14.33
C ILE A 182 46.16 -43.30 14.33
N MET A 183 45.81 -43.89 13.18
CA MET A 183 44.99 -45.10 12.89
C MET A 183 43.60 -45.34 13.51
N PHE A 184 42.70 -45.80 12.62
CA PHE A 184 41.65 -46.84 12.71
C PHE A 184 40.43 -46.33 11.92
N ASN A 185 40.44 -46.39 10.59
CA ASN A 185 40.19 -47.55 9.73
C ASN A 185 38.76 -48.11 9.88
N VAL A 186 38.15 -48.42 8.72
CA VAL A 186 37.13 -49.47 8.48
C VAL A 186 35.64 -49.07 8.42
N ILE A 187 35.13 -48.98 7.16
CA ILE A 187 33.87 -49.56 6.61
C ILE A 187 32.54 -48.92 7.09
N LYS A 188 31.57 -48.54 6.24
CA LYS A 188 31.08 -49.11 4.97
C LYS A 188 30.43 -48.02 4.12
#